data_AF-A0A8S1BU27-F1
#
_entry.id   AF-A0A8S1BU27-F1
#
_cell.length_a   1.000
_cell.length_b   1.000
_cell.length_c   1.000
_cell.angle_alpha   90.00
_cell.angle_beta   90.00
_cell.angle_gamma   90.00
#
_symmetry.space_group_name_H-M   'P 1'
#
loop_
_entity.id
_entity.type
_entity.pdbx_description
1 polymer ?
#
loop_
_entity_poly.entity_id
_entity_poly.type
_entity_poly.pdbx_seq_one_letter_code
_entity_poly.pdbx_strand_id
1 'polypeptide(L)'
;MRAISCLGAGTQPWSSSVCTVHKDSFAYASTLAIYVYQRETGCREWTLRSILTEPRVSLTALSWHPTQEQLLASVTSDDRVCVWNVEQQRIVASVSTPSPPLLVDWVPFER
;
A
#
# COMPACT_ATOMS: atom_id res chain seq x y z
N MET A 1 14.61 28.70 1.86
CA MET A 1 14.62 27.26 2.19
C MET A 1 13.55 26.59 1.37
N ARG A 2 13.90 25.70 0.44
CA ARG A 2 12.96 24.93 -0.39
C ARG A 2 12.93 23.51 0.17
N ALA A 3 11.80 23.10 0.74
CA ALA A 3 11.62 21.71 1.16
C ALA A 3 11.68 20.84 -0.11
N ILE A 4 12.71 19.99 -0.18
CA ILE A 4 13.03 19.15 -1.34
C ILE A 4 12.41 17.75 -1.25
N SER A 5 11.93 17.37 -0.07
CA SER A 5 11.16 16.14 0.14
C SER A 5 10.48 16.17 1.51
N CYS A 6 9.35 15.49 1.61
CA CYS A 6 8.71 15.17 2.87
C CYS A 6 9.00 13.69 3.14
N LEU A 7 9.82 13.37 4.14
CA LEU A 7 9.94 12.00 4.63
C LEU A 7 8.62 11.65 5.32
N GLY A 8 7.97 10.57 4.88
CA GLY A 8 6.76 10.09 5.54
C GLY A 8 7.11 9.65 6.96
N ALA A 9 6.65 10.37 7.98
CA ALA A 9 6.76 9.93 9.36
C ALA A 9 6.03 8.59 9.49
N GLY A 10 6.76 7.52 9.88
CA GLY A 10 6.22 6.16 9.98
C GLY A 10 6.43 5.27 8.75
N THR A 11 7.01 5.78 7.66
CA THR A 11 7.40 4.97 6.49
C THR A 11 8.81 4.43 6.68
N GLN A 12 9.07 3.17 6.31
CA GLN A 12 10.40 2.56 6.42
C GLN A 12 11.36 3.23 5.41
N PRO A 13 12.37 4.01 5.84
CA PRO A 13 13.20 4.83 4.94
C PRO A 13 14.09 4.02 3.97
N TRP A 14 14.17 2.71 4.14
CA TRP A 14 14.90 1.79 3.28
C TRP A 14 14.03 1.16 2.16
N SER A 15 12.71 1.35 2.19
CA SER A 15 11.83 0.84 1.13
C SER A 15 11.36 1.98 0.24
N SER A 16 11.61 1.84 -1.06
CA SER A 16 11.24 2.82 -2.08
C SER A 16 9.74 2.81 -2.43
N SER A 17 8.99 1.81 -1.95
CA SER A 17 7.61 1.53 -2.37
C SER A 17 6.66 1.46 -1.16
N VAL A 18 6.78 2.40 -0.24
CA VAL A 18 5.99 2.44 1.00
C VAL A 18 4.75 3.32 0.86
N CYS A 19 4.64 4.12 -0.21
CA CYS A 19 3.45 4.89 -0.52
C CYS A 19 3.04 4.71 -1.98
N THR A 20 1.74 4.67 -2.23
CA THR A 20 1.17 4.50 -3.57
C THR A 20 -0.11 5.32 -3.67
N VAL A 21 -0.42 5.81 -4.87
CA VAL A 21 -1.54 6.71 -5.12
C VAL A 21 -2.40 6.17 -6.25
N HIS A 22 -3.71 6.24 -6.08
CA HIS A 22 -4.67 5.93 -7.11
C HIS A 22 -5.77 7.00 -7.12
N LYS A 23 -5.71 7.90 -8.11
CA LYS A 23 -6.63 9.05 -8.29
C LYS A 23 -6.77 9.90 -7.02
N ASP A 24 -7.93 9.85 -6.37
CA ASP A 24 -8.30 10.57 -5.14
C ASP A 24 -8.07 9.76 -3.87
N SER A 25 -7.36 8.63 -3.97
CA SER A 25 -6.96 7.82 -2.82
C SER A 25 -5.44 7.65 -2.80
N PHE A 26 -4.86 7.61 -1.61
CA PHE A 26 -3.46 7.20 -1.44
C PHE A 26 -3.35 6.24 -0.26
N ALA A 27 -2.38 5.35 -0.36
CA ALA A 27 -2.06 4.39 0.69
C ALA A 27 -0.61 4.56 1.08
N TYR A 28 -0.33 4.39 2.37
CA TYR A 28 1.03 4.24 2.85
C TYR A 28 1.13 3.09 3.85
N ALA A 29 2.24 2.36 3.79
CA ALA A 29 2.61 1.35 4.77
C ALA A 29 3.33 2.03 5.94
N SER A 30 2.92 1.65 7.15
CA SER A 30 3.76 1.72 8.33
C SER A 30 4.52 0.40 8.50
N THR A 31 5.08 0.16 9.69
CA THR A 31 5.71 -1.14 10.00
C THR A 31 4.73 -2.31 9.91
N LEU A 32 3.49 -2.17 10.39
CA LEU A 32 2.55 -3.31 10.60
C LEU A 32 1.16 -3.12 9.96
N ALA A 33 0.90 -1.93 9.43
CA ALA A 33 -0.41 -1.58 8.89
C ALA A 33 -0.28 -0.67 7.68
N ILE A 34 -1.21 -0.81 6.74
CA ILE A 34 -1.40 0.04 5.57
C ILE A 34 -2.55 0.99 5.90
N TYR A 35 -2.28 2.28 5.82
CA TYR A 35 -3.31 3.29 5.98
C TYR A 35 -3.74 3.77 4.61
N VAL A 36 -5.04 3.76 4.39
CA VAL A 36 -5.65 4.21 3.15
C VAL A 36 -6.46 5.47 3.42
N TYR A 37 -6.10 6.53 2.72
CA TYR A 37 -6.78 7.82 2.77
C TYR A 37 -7.53 8.06 1.46
N GLN A 38 -8.69 8.68 1.57
CA GLN A 38 -9.50 9.12 0.44
C GLN A 38 -9.80 10.61 0.58
N ARG A 39 -9.79 11.31 -0.55
CA ARG A 39 -10.23 12.70 -0.64
C ARG A 39 -11.72 12.72 -0.99
N GLU A 40 -12.50 13.45 -0.22
CA GLU A 40 -13.92 13.64 -0.48
C GLU A 40 -14.15 14.67 -1.60
N THR A 41 -15.09 14.39 -2.49
CA THR A 41 -15.35 15.24 -3.66
C THR A 41 -15.97 16.57 -3.22
N GLY A 42 -15.18 17.64 -3.24
CA GLY A 42 -15.62 19.00 -2.86
C GLY A 42 -14.88 19.59 -1.66
N CYS A 43 -14.22 18.75 -0.86
CA CYS A 43 -13.35 19.17 0.24
C CYS A 43 -11.89 18.93 -0.11
N ARG A 44 -10.98 19.82 0.32
CA ARG A 44 -9.51 19.63 0.17
C ARG A 44 -8.91 18.75 1.29
N GLU A 45 -9.76 18.14 2.10
CA GLU A 45 -9.37 17.36 3.26
C GLU A 45 -9.24 15.88 2.90
N TRP A 46 -8.25 15.23 3.51
CA TRP A 46 -8.01 13.79 3.37
C TRP A 46 -8.54 13.09 4.61
N THR A 47 -9.41 12.11 4.43
CA THR A 47 -9.98 11.34 5.52
C THR A 47 -9.42 9.91 5.50
N LEU A 48 -9.21 9.35 6.69
CA LEU A 48 -8.79 7.97 6.82
C LEU A 48 -9.97 7.08 6.44
N ARG A 49 -9.83 6.32 5.35
CA ARG A 49 -10.86 5.41 4.85
C ARG A 49 -10.74 4.04 5.48
N SER A 50 -9.53 3.50 5.54
CA SER A 50 -9.31 2.10 5.93
C SER A 50 -7.92 1.87 6.51
N ILE A 51 -7.83 0.92 7.44
CA ILE A 51 -6.58 0.44 8.02
C ILE A 51 -6.50 -1.05 7.72
N LEU A 52 -5.54 -1.47 6.90
CA LEU A 52 -5.29 -2.87 6.57
C LEU A 52 -4.15 -3.36 7.44
N THR A 53 -4.37 -4.42 8.20
CA THR A 53 -3.32 -4.97 9.08
C THR A 53 -3.34 -6.49 9.05
N GLU A 54 -2.16 -7.07 8.96
CA GLU A 54 -1.94 -8.48 9.23
C GLU A 54 -1.17 -8.60 10.56
N PRO A 55 -1.67 -9.36 11.54
CA PRO A 55 -0.99 -9.47 12.83
C PRO A 55 0.42 -10.05 12.68
N ARG A 56 1.41 -9.33 13.22
CA ARG A 56 2.82 -9.76 13.44
C ARG A 56 3.71 -9.85 12.20
N VAL A 57 3.34 -9.23 11.08
CA VAL A 57 4.17 -9.27 9.87
C VAL A 57 4.55 -7.85 9.44
N SER A 58 5.83 -7.64 9.15
CA SER A 58 6.31 -6.32 8.70
C SER A 58 6.10 -6.17 7.20
N LEU A 59 5.61 -5.02 6.77
CA LEU A 59 5.41 -4.71 5.36
C LEU A 59 6.69 -4.12 4.76
N THR A 60 7.10 -4.63 3.61
CA THR A 60 8.34 -4.19 2.94
C THR A 60 8.07 -3.41 1.66
N ALA A 61 6.97 -3.68 0.95
CA ALA A 61 6.61 -2.94 -0.27
C ALA A 61 5.08 -2.94 -0.48
N LEU A 62 4.57 -1.93 -1.19
CA LEU A 62 3.18 -1.78 -1.59
C LEU A 62 3.07 -1.34 -3.05
N SER A 63 2.03 -1.80 -3.73
CA SER A 63 1.59 -1.23 -5.02
C SER A 63 0.07 -1.29 -5.15
N TRP A 64 -0.54 -0.17 -5.56
CA TRP A 64 -1.97 -0.09 -5.84
C TRP A 64 -2.25 -0.57 -7.27
N HIS A 65 -3.33 -1.32 -7.46
CA HIS A 65 -3.75 -1.72 -8.79
C HIS A 65 -4.07 -0.49 -9.67
N PRO A 66 -3.58 -0.43 -10.93
CA PRO A 66 -3.65 0.77 -11.77
C PRO A 66 -5.06 1.15 -12.22
N THR A 67 -5.97 0.17 -12.36
CA THR A 67 -7.36 0.39 -12.78
C THR A 67 -8.42 0.06 -11.70
N GLN A 68 -8.07 -0.73 -10.69
CA GLN A 68 -9.03 -1.27 -9.71
C GLN A 68 -8.76 -0.66 -8.34
N GLU A 69 -9.54 0.36 -7.97
CA GLU A 69 -9.40 1.09 -6.70
C GLU A 69 -9.46 0.23 -5.46
N GLN A 70 -10.20 -0.87 -5.53
CA GLN A 70 -10.37 -1.79 -4.42
C GLN A 70 -9.15 -2.69 -4.20
N LEU A 71 -8.23 -2.84 -5.16
CA LEU A 71 -7.15 -3.81 -5.09
C LEU A 71 -5.81 -3.15 -4.76
N LEU A 72 -5.13 -3.70 -3.77
CA LEU A 72 -3.80 -3.27 -3.35
C LEU A 72 -2.92 -4.49 -3.07
N ALA A 73 -1.70 -4.50 -3.58
CA ALA A 73 -0.72 -5.55 -3.30
C ALA A 73 0.29 -5.08 -2.26
N SER A 74 0.70 -5.99 -1.39
CA SER A 74 1.76 -5.77 -0.42
C SER A 74 2.73 -6.93 -0.39
N VAL A 75 3.98 -6.64 -0.06
CA VAL A 75 4.98 -7.63 0.32
C VAL A 75 5.21 -7.57 1.80
N THR A 76 5.36 -8.75 2.38
CA THR A 76 5.61 -8.97 3.80
C THR A 76 7.01 -9.55 4.03
N SER A 77 7.50 -9.41 5.25
CA SER A 77 8.80 -9.94 5.70
C SER A 77 8.82 -11.47 5.89
N ASP A 78 7.69 -12.15 5.77
CA ASP A 78 7.58 -13.61 5.79
C ASP A 78 7.59 -14.22 4.37
N ASP A 79 8.17 -13.50 3.42
CA ASP A 79 8.31 -13.87 2.01
C ASP A 79 6.96 -14.11 1.31
N ARG A 80 5.91 -13.35 1.69
CA ARG A 80 4.60 -13.43 1.06
C ARG A 80 4.24 -12.17 0.29
N VAL A 81 3.42 -12.37 -0.73
CA VAL A 81 2.72 -11.30 -1.43
C VAL A 81 1.25 -11.45 -1.10
N CYS A 82 0.65 -10.40 -0.58
CA CYS A 82 -0.76 -10.34 -0.21
C CYS A 82 -1.49 -9.33 -1.09
N VAL A 83 -2.61 -9.73 -1.65
CA VAL A 83 -3.55 -8.86 -2.35
C VAL A 83 -4.71 -8.56 -1.42
N TRP A 84 -4.93 -7.29 -1.19
CA TRP A 84 -5.95 -6.74 -0.31
C TRP A 84 -7.11 -6.19 -1.12
N ASN A 85 -8.32 -6.42 -0.63
CA ASN A 85 -9.47 -5.62 -0.98
C ASN A 85 -9.62 -4.49 0.05
N VAL A 86 -9.39 -3.26 -0.37
CA VAL A 86 -9.42 -2.04 0.45
C VAL A 86 -10.83 -1.79 1.02
N GLU A 87 -11.87 -2.00 0.22
CA GLU A 87 -13.26 -1.78 0.63
C GLU A 87 -13.73 -2.80 1.67
N GLN A 88 -13.32 -4.06 1.49
CA GLN A 88 -13.65 -5.15 2.40
C GLN A 88 -12.66 -5.31 3.57
N GLN A 89 -11.59 -4.51 3.59
CA GLN A 89 -10.52 -4.54 4.59
C GLN A 89 -9.95 -5.94 4.86
N ARG A 90 -9.78 -6.75 3.80
CA ARG A 90 -9.33 -8.14 3.92
C ARG A 90 -8.39 -8.55 2.80
N ILE A 91 -7.59 -9.57 3.07
CA ILE A 91 -6.78 -10.25 2.06
C ILE A 91 -7.72 -11.09 1.19
N VAL A 92 -7.65 -10.89 -0.13
CA VAL A 92 -8.41 -11.68 -1.13
C VAL A 92 -7.56 -12.75 -1.79
N ALA A 93 -6.23 -12.57 -1.81
CA ALA A 93 -5.29 -13.58 -2.25
C ALA A 93 -3.95 -13.41 -1.52
N SER A 94 -3.27 -14.51 -1.25
CA SER A 94 -1.89 -14.49 -0.76
C SER A 94 -1.09 -15.60 -1.42
N VAL A 95 0.19 -15.32 -1.68
CA VAL A 95 1.12 -16.28 -2.28
C VAL A 95 2.46 -16.18 -1.58
N SER A 96 3.00 -17.33 -1.18
CA SER A 96 4.36 -17.43 -0.65
C SER A 96 5.35 -17.47 -1.80
N THR A 97 6.45 -16.75 -1.65
CA THR A 97 7.56 -16.72 -2.59
C THR A 97 8.74 -17.52 -2.04
N PRO A 98 9.60 -18.10 -2.90
CA PRO A 98 10.75 -18.89 -2.46
C PRO A 98 11.90 -18.05 -1.87
N SER A 99 11.83 -16.72 -1.99
CA SER A 99 12.84 -15.78 -1.53
C SER A 99 12.20 -14.43 -1.20
N PRO A 100 12.75 -13.63 -0.27
CA PRO A 100 12.20 -12.34 0.14
C PRO A 100 11.99 -11.39 -1.03
N PRO A 101 10.73 -11.00 -1.35
CA PRO A 101 10.49 -10.05 -2.41
C PRO A 101 10.93 -8.67 -1.95
N LEU A 102 11.66 -7.97 -2.82
CA LEU A 102 12.11 -6.60 -2.53
C LEU A 102 11.06 -5.57 -2.93
N LEU A 103 10.28 -5.85 -3.98
CA LEU A 103 9.32 -4.95 -4.59
C LEU A 103 8.14 -5.76 -5.15
N VAL A 104 6.98 -5.10 -5.26
CA VAL A 104 5.80 -5.62 -5.96
C VAL A 104 5.25 -4.52 -6.84
N ASP A 105 4.78 -4.86 -8.03
CA ASP A 105 4.05 -3.94 -8.88
C ASP A 105 2.98 -4.67 -9.68
N TRP A 106 1.93 -3.95 -10.03
CA TRP A 106 0.84 -4.45 -10.87
C TRP A 106 1.18 -4.23 -12.34
N VAL A 107 0.90 -5.24 -13.16
CA VAL A 107 1.00 -5.06 -14.61
C VAL A 107 -0.07 -4.05 -15.08
N PRO A 108 0.30 -3.01 -15.83
CA PRO A 108 -0.63 -1.94 -16.23
C PRO A 108 -1.64 -2.35 -17.30
N PHE A 109 -1.45 -3.50 -17.96
CA PHE A 109 -2.32 -4.02 -19.00
C PHE A 109 -2.54 -5.53 -18.81
N GLU A 110 -3.79 -5.91 -18.54
CA GLU A 110 -4.25 -7.27 -18.83
C GLU A 110 -4.47 -7.35 -20.35
N ARG A 111 -3.82 -8.31 -21.03
CA ARG A 111 -4.07 -8.61 -22.44
C ARG A 111 -5.29 -9.50 -22.61
#